data_AF-A0AAF0M2S9-F1
#
_entry.id   AF-A0AAF0M2S9-F1
#
_cell.length_a   1.000
_cell.length_b   1.000
_cell.length_c   1.000
_cell.angle_alpha   90.00
_cell.angle_beta   90.00
_cell.angle_gamma   90.00
#
_symmetry.space_group_name_H-M   'P 1'
#
loop_
_entity.id
_entity.type
_entity.pdbx_description
1 polymer ?
#
loop_
_entity_poly.entity_id
_entity_poly.type
_entity_poly.pdbx_seq_one_letter_code
_entity_poly.pdbx_strand_id
1 'polypeptide(L)'
;MANTTSTQTTTASKADEKFDRTIVTRTFARLKHEVGGLVDDANRSRPFYAASKEEAVAKRDSALKVINELADRIDLLKKEGN
;
A
#
# COMPACT_ATOMS: atom_id res chain seq x y z
N MET A 1 -15.80 -23.99 -42.81
CA MET A 1 -14.47 -23.36 -42.92
C MET A 1 -14.66 -21.85 -43.05
N ALA A 2 -14.53 -21.09 -41.97
CA ALA A 2 -14.32 -19.64 -42.01
C ALA A 2 -13.71 -19.21 -40.68
N ASN A 3 -12.43 -18.88 -40.75
CA ASN A 3 -11.59 -18.34 -39.68
C ASN A 3 -11.80 -16.83 -39.63
N THR A 4 -12.18 -16.27 -38.49
CA THR A 4 -12.11 -14.82 -38.24
C THR A 4 -11.42 -14.58 -36.92
N THR A 5 -10.09 -14.59 -36.99
CA THR A 5 -9.18 -13.97 -36.04
C THR A 5 -9.50 -12.48 -35.95
N SER A 6 -9.96 -12.01 -34.78
CA SER A 6 -10.08 -10.57 -34.51
C SER A 6 -8.73 -10.08 -34.00
N THR A 7 -8.02 -9.37 -34.87
CA THR A 7 -6.80 -8.63 -34.54
C THR A 7 -7.20 -7.38 -33.76
N GLN A 8 -7.21 -7.46 -32.42
CA GLN A 8 -7.38 -6.28 -31.58
C GLN A 8 -6.02 -5.58 -31.45
N THR A 9 -5.79 -4.63 -32.34
CA THR A 9 -4.75 -3.61 -32.21
C THR A 9 -5.18 -2.65 -31.10
N THR A 10 -4.84 -2.95 -29.84
CA THR A 10 -4.79 -1.91 -28.80
C THR A 10 -3.47 -1.18 -28.94
N THR A 11 -3.53 -0.09 -29.71
CA THR A 11 -2.58 1.01 -29.68
C THR A 11 -2.16 1.29 -28.23
N ALA A 12 -0.90 1.03 -27.91
CA ALA A 12 -0.27 1.47 -26.68
C ALA A 12 -0.24 3.01 -26.69
N SER A 13 -1.25 3.64 -26.10
CA SER A 13 -1.30 5.09 -25.90
C SER A 13 -0.30 5.47 -24.82
N LYS A 14 0.92 5.81 -25.25
CA LYS A 14 1.87 6.59 -24.45
C LYS A 14 1.38 8.04 -24.43
N ALA A 15 0.65 8.44 -23.38
CA ALA A 15 0.59 9.79 -22.79
C ALA A 15 -0.64 9.88 -21.86
N ASP A 16 -0.40 10.33 -20.63
CA ASP A 16 -1.37 10.65 -19.58
C ASP A 16 -2.15 9.49 -18.94
N GLU A 17 -1.44 8.62 -18.23
CA GLU A 17 -1.99 8.09 -16.98
C GLU A 17 -2.17 9.29 -16.03
N LYS A 18 -3.33 9.97 -16.13
CA LYS A 18 -3.71 11.01 -15.18
C LYS A 18 -3.49 10.46 -13.79
N PHE A 19 -2.64 11.11 -13.01
CA PHE A 19 -2.38 10.73 -11.63
C PHE A 19 -3.70 10.60 -10.86
N ASP A 20 -4.10 9.35 -10.58
CA ASP A 20 -5.38 9.07 -9.94
C ASP A 20 -5.25 9.24 -8.43
N ARG A 21 -5.56 10.45 -7.98
CA ARG A 21 -5.65 10.80 -6.55
C ARG A 21 -6.58 9.87 -5.78
N THR A 22 -7.63 9.34 -6.41
CA THR A 22 -8.62 8.48 -5.76
C THR A 22 -8.01 7.14 -5.37
N ILE A 23 -7.18 6.56 -6.25
CA ILE A 23 -6.46 5.32 -5.98
C ILE A 23 -5.50 5.51 -4.81
N VAL A 24 -4.78 6.62 -4.78
CA VAL A 24 -3.85 6.95 -3.69
C VAL A 24 -4.60 7.08 -2.37
N THR A 25 -5.65 7.91 -2.32
CA THR A 25 -6.47 8.09 -1.11
C THR A 25 -7.07 6.76 -0.62
N ARG A 26 -7.61 5.94 -1.52
CA ARG A 26 -8.19 4.64 -1.15
C ARG A 26 -7.12 3.69 -0.59
N THR A 27 -5.93 3.69 -1.16
CA THR A 27 -4.81 2.86 -0.70
C THR A 27 -4.36 3.27 0.70
N PHE A 28 -4.17 4.57 0.95
CA PHE A 28 -3.82 5.08 2.28
C PHE A 28 -4.93 4.85 3.31
N ALA A 29 -6.20 4.95 2.92
CA ALA A 29 -7.31 4.64 3.80
C ALA A 29 -7.30 3.17 4.24
N ARG A 30 -7.05 2.25 3.29
CA ARG A 30 -6.90 0.82 3.60
C ARG A 30 -5.68 0.57 4.48
N LEU A 31 -4.54 1.16 4.17
CA LEU A 31 -3.32 1.03 4.97
C LEU A 31 -3.55 1.48 6.42
N LYS A 32 -4.20 2.65 6.60
CA LYS A 32 -4.56 3.16 7.93
C LYS A 32 -5.46 2.18 8.70
N HIS A 33 -6.44 1.58 8.04
CA HIS A 33 -7.34 0.60 8.66
C HIS A 33 -6.57 -0.65 9.13
N GLU A 34 -5.77 -1.26 8.26
CA GLU A 34 -5.00 -2.47 8.58
C GLU A 34 -3.98 -2.23 9.71
N VAL A 35 -3.23 -1.13 9.62
CA VAL A 35 -2.21 -0.77 10.63
C VAL A 35 -2.86 -0.40 11.95
N GLY A 36 -4.02 0.30 11.92
CA GLY A 36 -4.82 0.57 13.11
C GLY A 36 -5.21 -0.73 13.82
N GLY A 37 -5.62 -1.75 13.06
CA GLY A 37 -5.91 -3.08 13.59
C GLY A 37 -4.70 -3.72 14.28
N LEU A 38 -3.50 -3.61 13.71
CA LEU A 38 -2.26 -4.11 14.34
C LEU A 38 -1.90 -3.33 15.62
N VAL A 39 -2.10 -2.02 15.64
CA VAL A 39 -1.88 -1.19 16.83
C VAL A 39 -2.84 -1.58 17.95
N ASP A 40 -4.12 -1.74 17.62
CA ASP A 40 -5.14 -2.15 18.57
C ASP A 40 -4.85 -3.55 19.11
N ASP A 41 -4.44 -4.48 18.25
CA ASP A 41 -4.09 -5.85 18.65
C ASP A 41 -2.85 -5.87 19.57
N ALA A 42 -1.84 -5.07 19.23
CA ALA A 42 -0.66 -4.87 20.05
C ALA A 42 -0.96 -4.20 21.40
N ASN A 43 -2.10 -3.53 21.58
CA ASN A 43 -2.52 -2.95 22.85
C ASN A 43 -3.39 -3.90 23.70
N ARG A 44 -3.98 -4.95 23.11
CA ARG A 44 -4.82 -5.92 23.83
C ARG A 44 -4.03 -6.79 24.80
N SER A 45 -4.62 -7.14 25.94
CA SER A 45 -4.02 -8.10 26.89
C SER A 45 -3.87 -9.50 26.28
N ARG A 46 -4.78 -9.88 25.38
CA ARG A 46 -4.73 -11.11 24.58
C ARG A 46 -4.89 -10.74 23.10
N PRO A 47 -3.80 -10.72 22.31
CA PRO A 47 -3.85 -10.46 20.88
C PRO A 47 -4.63 -11.54 20.13
N PHE A 48 -5.23 -11.18 19.00
CA PHE A 48 -6.00 -12.06 18.11
C PHE A 48 -5.19 -12.51 16.89
N TYR A 49 -4.25 -11.69 16.41
CA TYR A 49 -3.52 -11.93 15.17
C TYR A 49 -2.05 -12.32 15.38
N ALA A 50 -1.66 -12.54 16.64
CA ALA A 50 -0.31 -12.97 17.03
C ALA A 50 -0.38 -14.02 18.14
N ALA A 51 0.61 -14.92 18.19
CA ALA A 51 0.64 -16.00 19.19
C ALA A 51 1.03 -15.48 20.57
N SER A 52 1.76 -14.36 20.64
CA SER A 52 2.14 -13.70 21.89
C SER A 52 2.02 -12.18 21.81
N LYS A 53 2.08 -11.53 22.98
CA LYS A 53 2.05 -10.06 23.10
C LYS A 53 3.26 -9.43 22.43
N GLU A 54 4.43 -10.04 22.61
CA GLU A 54 5.70 -9.61 22.01
C GLU A 54 5.63 -9.68 20.49
N GLU A 55 5.03 -10.75 19.93
CA GLU A 55 4.85 -10.89 18.50
C GLU A 55 3.87 -9.84 17.94
N ALA A 56 2.78 -9.53 18.66
CA ALA A 56 1.85 -8.47 18.26
C ALA A 56 2.54 -7.10 18.21
N VAL A 57 3.36 -6.80 19.22
CA VAL A 57 4.18 -5.56 19.27
C VAL A 57 5.19 -5.53 18.13
N ALA A 58 5.89 -6.62 17.84
CA ALA A 58 6.84 -6.70 16.73
C ALA A 58 6.17 -6.49 15.36
N LYS A 59 4.96 -7.03 15.15
CA LYS A 59 4.17 -6.82 13.93
C LYS A 59 3.74 -5.35 13.78
N ARG A 60 3.33 -4.71 14.87
CA ARG A 60 3.02 -3.27 14.86
C ARG A 60 4.26 -2.43 14.51
N ASP A 61 5.38 -2.69 15.20
CA ASP A 61 6.59 -1.87 15.06
C ASP A 61 7.22 -2.03 13.67
N SER A 62 7.21 -3.24 13.10
CA SER A 62 7.65 -3.46 11.72
C SER A 62 6.76 -2.73 10.70
N ALA A 63 5.43 -2.74 10.89
CA ALA A 63 4.51 -1.99 10.03
C ALA A 63 4.77 -0.47 10.10
N LEU A 64 4.95 0.08 11.31
CA LEU A 64 5.27 1.50 11.50
C LEU A 64 6.63 1.86 10.88
N LYS A 65 7.63 0.99 11.00
CA LYS A 65 8.96 1.21 10.40
C LYS A 65 8.86 1.36 8.88
N VAL A 66 8.15 0.46 8.20
CA VAL A 66 7.98 0.52 6.74
C VAL A 66 7.26 1.80 6.31
N ILE A 67 6.27 2.27 7.09
CA ILE A 67 5.56 3.53 6.79
C ILE A 67 6.49 4.73 6.93
N ASN A 68 7.35 4.75 7.96
CA ASN A 68 8.34 5.80 8.13
C ASN A 68 9.37 5.79 6.99
N GLU A 69 9.89 4.62 6.60
CA GLU A 69 10.81 4.50 5.47
C GLU A 69 10.16 4.95 4.14
N LEU A 70 8.87 4.71 3.95
CA LEU A 70 8.12 5.21 2.79
C LEU A 70 8.04 6.74 2.83
N ALA A 71 7.74 7.33 3.98
CA ALA A 71 7.69 8.79 4.15
C ALA A 71 9.04 9.44 3.83
N ASP A 72 10.13 8.86 4.35
CA ASP A 72 11.49 9.34 4.08
C ASP A 72 11.82 9.32 2.58
N ARG A 73 11.41 8.25 1.87
CA ARG A 73 11.60 8.16 0.41
C ARG A 73 10.79 9.19 -0.36
N ILE A 74 9.55 9.46 0.06
CA ILE A 74 8.73 10.52 -0.55
C ILE A 74 9.41 11.88 -0.36
N ASP A 75 9.95 12.15 0.82
CA ASP A 75 10.66 13.39 1.11
C ASP A 75 11.96 13.52 0.31
N LEU A 76 12.69 12.42 0.09
CA LEU A 76 13.87 12.40 -0.79
C LEU A 76 13.48 12.74 -2.24
N LEU A 77 12.47 12.06 -2.79
CA LEU A 77 11.98 12.32 -4.15
C LEU A 77 11.52 13.77 -4.34
N LYS A 78 10.86 14.34 -3.32
CA LYS A 78 10.45 15.76 -3.33
C LYS A 78 11.66 16.71 -3.38
N LYS A 79 12.77 16.36 -2.72
CA LYS A 79 14.01 17.15 -2.74
C LYS A 79 14.79 17.00 -4.04
N GLU A 80 14.79 15.82 -4.66
CA GLU A 80 15.46 15.56 -5.94
C GLU A 80 14.69 16.12 -7.15
N GLY A 81 13.36 16.25 -7.04
CA GLY A 81 12.51 16.82 -8.07
C GLY A 81 12.46 18.36 -8.11
N ASN A 82 13.28 19.04 -7.31
CA ASN A 82 13.37 20.51 -7.22
C ASN A 82 14.77 21.00 -7.57
#